data_AF-A0A2K9D618-F1
#
_entry.id   AF-A0A2K9D618-F1
#
_cell.length_a   1.000
_cell.length_b   1.000
_cell.length_c   1.000
_cell.angle_alpha   90.00
_cell.angle_beta   90.00
_cell.angle_gamma   90.00
#
_symmetry.space_group_name_H-M   'P 1'
#
loop_
_entity.id
_entity.type
_entity.pdbx_description
1 polymer ?
#
loop_
_entity_poly.entity_id
_entity_poly.type
_entity_poly.pdbx_seq_one_letter_code
_entity_poly.pdbx_strand_id
1 'polypeptide(L)'
;MRRSLPAVLILAAATGALAFTSCAAGVTTPAASPTTTAGAAASSPGPSASVSGAVGAPAVCDAVELKPGASAAGSDLAACVVGFSRAAGSGRETFTASDGSSGQADFVFGDAPAMAGTVTGADGSTSFVLTPDAAWITIDGVWVEGDASSTDPKRMLAGTVGQAYRAFADPSATTAVISASASWTVQTDQDVLTLPDDTEVPAWRLQSDAAFTAVGADVQEMVVWLTSAHVPVGVQATASVGGIQTTTVQHYYGWGTPVAITTPQP
;
A
#
# COMPACT_ATOMS: atom_id res chain seq x y z
N MET A 1 6.52 43.98 10.12
CA MET A 1 5.57 42.86 10.09
C MET A 1 5.95 41.94 8.94
N ARG A 2 6.76 40.91 9.20
CA ARG A 2 7.14 39.89 8.22
C ARG A 2 6.25 38.68 8.48
N ARG A 3 5.41 38.31 7.51
CA ARG A 3 4.61 37.09 7.56
C ARG A 3 5.57 35.91 7.40
N SER A 4 5.81 35.19 8.49
CA SER A 4 6.51 33.91 8.48
C SER A 4 5.65 32.90 7.71
N LEU A 5 6.25 32.23 6.73
CA LEU A 5 5.65 31.07 6.06
C LEU A 5 5.44 29.94 7.09
N PRO A 6 4.28 29.26 7.10
CA PRO A 6 4.03 28.18 8.05
C PRO A 6 4.96 27.00 7.77
N ALA A 7 5.40 26.40 8.87
CA ALA A 7 6.34 25.29 8.91
C ALA A 7 5.85 24.10 8.08
N VAL A 8 6.78 23.60 7.27
CA VAL A 8 6.92 22.25 6.71
C VAL A 8 5.85 21.25 7.21
N LEU A 9 4.88 20.98 6.34
CA LEU A 9 4.05 19.76 6.35
C LEU A 9 4.98 18.56 6.20
N ILE A 10 5.34 17.93 7.31
CA ILE A 10 5.99 16.62 7.32
C ILE A 10 4.84 15.61 7.21
N LEU A 11 4.43 15.32 5.97
CA LEU A 11 3.54 14.20 5.70
C LEU A 11 4.25 12.92 6.12
N ALA A 12 3.76 12.27 7.17
CA ALA A 12 4.13 10.93 7.62
C ALA A 12 3.69 9.80 6.66
N ALA A 13 3.62 10.10 5.36
CA ALA A 13 3.28 9.17 4.29
C ALA A 13 4.35 9.27 3.19
N ALA A 14 5.60 9.01 3.57
CA ALA A 14 6.72 8.66 2.69
C ALA A 14 8.02 8.55 3.52
N THR A 15 8.21 7.49 4.29
CA THR A 15 9.57 7.01 4.58
C THR A 15 10.06 6.24 3.35
N GLY A 16 10.35 7.00 2.31
CA GLY A 16 10.88 6.57 1.02
C GLY A 16 11.68 7.72 0.41
N ALA A 17 12.60 8.29 1.19
CA ALA A 17 13.53 9.30 0.73
C ALA A 17 14.87 8.64 0.38
N LEU A 18 15.10 8.37 -0.91
CA LEU A 18 16.46 8.34 -1.45
C LEU A 18 16.51 9.11 -2.77
N ALA A 19 17.24 10.23 -2.71
CA ALA A 19 17.80 10.92 -3.85
C ALA A 19 18.89 10.05 -4.50
N PHE A 20 18.94 9.98 -5.84
CA PHE A 20 20.10 10.34 -6.67
C PHE A 20 19.77 10.24 -8.17
N THR A 21 19.90 11.38 -8.84
CA THR A 21 20.42 11.63 -10.20
C THR A 21 20.56 10.44 -11.18
N SER A 22 19.87 10.51 -12.32
CA SER A 22 20.54 10.28 -13.61
C SER A 22 19.89 11.08 -14.74
N CYS A 23 20.77 11.59 -15.59
CA CYS A 23 20.53 12.44 -16.74
C CYS A 23 20.91 11.60 -17.97
N ALA A 24 20.04 11.48 -18.97
CA ALA A 24 20.40 11.40 -20.39
C ALA A 24 19.15 11.30 -21.27
N ALA A 25 19.24 11.99 -22.41
CA ALA A 25 18.22 12.27 -23.40
C ALA A 25 18.00 11.14 -24.42
N GLY A 26 16.93 11.24 -25.23
CA GLY A 26 16.86 10.45 -26.46
C GLY A 26 15.50 10.31 -27.16
N VAL A 27 14.90 11.42 -27.59
CA VAL A 27 14.09 11.67 -28.82
C VAL A 27 13.60 10.45 -29.64
N THR A 28 12.28 10.36 -29.93
CA THR A 28 11.66 10.49 -31.28
C THR A 28 10.16 10.14 -31.28
N THR A 29 9.33 11.09 -31.70
CA THR A 29 8.00 10.93 -32.36
C THR A 29 8.29 10.90 -33.89
N PRO A 30 7.46 10.38 -34.84
CA PRO A 30 6.00 10.56 -34.84
C PRO A 30 5.07 9.55 -35.58
N ALA A 31 3.76 9.77 -35.31
CA ALA A 31 2.57 9.69 -36.19
C ALA A 31 2.12 8.35 -36.82
N ALA A 32 0.86 7.95 -36.57
CA ALA A 32 -0.33 8.30 -37.37
C ALA A 32 -1.48 7.29 -37.11
N SER A 33 -2.69 7.82 -36.95
CA SER A 33 -3.94 7.07 -36.77
C SER A 33 -4.41 6.36 -38.06
N PRO A 34 -5.30 5.36 -37.92
CA PRO A 34 -6.54 5.44 -38.67
C PRO A 34 -7.79 5.20 -37.81
N THR A 35 -8.82 5.93 -38.18
CA THR A 35 -10.21 5.86 -37.70
C THR A 35 -10.93 4.66 -38.33
N THR A 36 -11.65 3.88 -37.51
CA THR A 36 -12.79 3.07 -37.98
C THR A 36 -13.90 3.08 -36.94
N THR A 37 -15.08 3.51 -37.38
CA THR A 37 -16.34 3.58 -36.64
C THR A 37 -17.26 2.46 -37.13
N ALA A 38 -17.77 1.63 -36.21
CA ALA A 38 -19.01 0.85 -36.27
C ALA A 38 -18.99 -0.14 -35.08
N GLY A 39 -20.02 -0.40 -34.29
CA GLY A 39 -21.38 0.12 -34.18
C GLY A 39 -21.92 -0.37 -32.82
N ALA A 40 -22.78 0.43 -32.19
CA ALA A 40 -23.31 0.14 -30.87
C ALA A 40 -24.21 -1.12 -30.89
N ALA A 41 -23.84 -2.13 -30.10
CA ALA A 41 -24.73 -3.19 -29.68
C ALA A 41 -25.04 -2.99 -28.19
N ALA A 42 -26.26 -2.56 -27.89
CA ALA A 42 -26.77 -2.45 -26.54
C ALA A 42 -26.84 -3.84 -25.91
N SER A 43 -25.99 -4.09 -24.91
CA SER A 43 -26.06 -5.28 -24.07
C SER A 43 -26.73 -4.89 -22.75
N SER A 44 -27.91 -5.44 -22.49
CA SER A 44 -28.60 -5.33 -21.20
C SER A 44 -27.69 -5.80 -20.07
N PRO A 45 -27.62 -5.10 -18.92
CA PRO A 45 -26.94 -5.64 -17.75
C PRO A 45 -27.75 -6.84 -17.23
N GLY A 46 -27.17 -8.03 -17.36
CA GLY A 46 -27.60 -9.22 -16.64
C GLY A 46 -27.38 -9.04 -15.13
N PRO A 47 -28.06 -9.83 -14.29
CA PRO A 47 -27.97 -9.69 -12.84
C PRO A 47 -26.51 -9.86 -12.39
N SER A 48 -25.99 -8.87 -11.66
CA SER A 48 -24.69 -8.97 -10.98
C SER A 48 -24.67 -10.24 -10.14
N ALA A 49 -23.87 -11.22 -10.56
CA ALA A 49 -23.52 -12.33 -9.71
C ALA A 49 -22.79 -11.74 -8.49
N SER A 50 -23.43 -11.84 -7.33
CA SER A 50 -22.79 -11.56 -6.06
C SER A 50 -21.66 -12.59 -5.88
N VAL A 51 -20.42 -12.21 -6.19
CA VAL A 51 -19.26 -13.05 -5.91
C VAL A 51 -18.91 -12.87 -4.44
N SER A 52 -19.64 -13.56 -3.56
CA SER A 52 -19.20 -13.82 -2.19
C SER A 52 -18.59 -15.21 -2.18
N GLY A 53 -17.33 -15.28 -2.61
CA GLY A 53 -16.45 -16.41 -2.36
C GLY A 53 -15.28 -15.91 -1.55
N ALA A 54 -15.06 -16.45 -0.36
CA ALA A 54 -13.85 -16.16 0.39
C ALA A 54 -12.62 -16.50 -0.47
N VAL A 55 -11.69 -15.56 -0.61
CA VAL A 55 -10.46 -15.78 -1.37
C VAL A 55 -9.62 -16.81 -0.62
N GLY A 56 -9.41 -17.98 -1.22
CA GLY A 56 -8.55 -19.02 -0.66
C GLY A 56 -7.07 -18.68 -0.86
N ALA A 57 -6.23 -19.09 0.08
CA ALA A 57 -4.79 -18.95 -0.07
C ALA A 57 -4.26 -19.77 -1.27
N PRO A 58 -3.39 -19.18 -2.11
CA PRO A 58 -2.76 -19.92 -3.19
C PRO A 58 -1.78 -20.97 -2.66
N ALA A 59 -1.52 -22.03 -3.45
CA ALA A 59 -0.63 -23.13 -3.07
C ALA A 59 0.81 -22.71 -2.70
N VAL A 60 1.26 -21.53 -3.13
CA VAL A 60 2.56 -20.99 -2.70
C VAL A 60 2.64 -20.76 -1.18
N CYS A 61 1.50 -20.57 -0.51
CA CYS A 61 1.42 -20.44 0.94
C CYS A 61 1.66 -21.74 1.70
N ASP A 62 1.60 -22.90 1.03
CA ASP A 62 1.87 -24.20 1.68
C ASP A 62 3.31 -24.32 2.19
N ALA A 63 4.23 -23.46 1.70
CA ALA A 63 5.60 -23.35 2.18
C ALA A 63 5.72 -22.64 3.55
N VAL A 64 4.69 -21.95 4.01
CA VAL A 64 4.66 -21.25 5.29
C VAL A 64 3.88 -22.07 6.30
N GLU A 65 4.57 -22.80 7.17
CA GLU A 65 3.90 -23.60 8.20
C GLU A 65 3.43 -22.71 9.37
N LEU A 66 2.13 -22.67 9.62
CA LEU A 66 1.53 -21.85 10.69
C LEU A 66 1.26 -22.67 11.95
N LYS A 67 2.31 -22.88 12.74
CA LYS A 67 2.24 -23.53 14.06
C LYS A 67 3.26 -22.92 15.02
N PRO A 68 3.11 -23.08 16.35
CA PRO A 68 4.00 -22.49 17.34
C PRO A 68 5.48 -22.86 17.08
N GLY A 69 6.34 -21.84 16.99
CA GLY A 69 7.79 -21.99 16.84
C GLY A 69 8.26 -22.46 15.45
N ALA A 70 7.37 -22.58 14.47
CA ALA A 70 7.79 -22.85 13.10
C ALA A 70 8.61 -21.69 12.54
N SER A 71 9.61 -22.01 11.72
CA SER A 71 10.41 -21.02 11.00
C SER A 71 9.94 -20.95 9.56
N ALA A 72 9.90 -19.74 8.99
CA ALA A 72 9.63 -19.48 7.59
C ALA A 72 10.79 -18.67 6.98
N ALA A 73 11.20 -19.02 5.78
CA ALA A 73 12.10 -18.18 5.01
C ALA A 73 11.37 -16.89 4.59
N GLY A 74 12.06 -15.75 4.63
CA GLY A 74 11.46 -14.48 4.22
C GLY A 74 10.96 -14.48 2.77
N SER A 75 11.62 -15.23 1.88
CA SER A 75 11.16 -15.42 0.50
C SER A 75 9.82 -16.15 0.41
N ASP A 76 9.60 -17.16 1.24
CA ASP A 76 8.39 -17.98 1.21
C ASP A 76 7.23 -17.22 1.83
N LEU A 77 7.48 -16.48 2.93
CA LEU A 77 6.51 -15.58 3.52
C LEU A 77 6.10 -14.45 2.55
N ALA A 78 7.08 -13.83 1.89
CA ALA A 78 6.84 -12.81 0.87
C ALA A 78 5.98 -13.37 -0.28
N ALA A 79 6.33 -14.55 -0.78
CA ALA A 79 5.60 -15.21 -1.85
C ALA A 79 4.16 -15.56 -1.45
N CYS A 80 3.94 -15.98 -0.20
CA CYS A 80 2.60 -16.22 0.32
C CYS A 80 1.77 -14.93 0.40
N VAL A 81 2.30 -13.88 1.04
CA VAL A 81 1.59 -12.60 1.20
C VAL A 81 1.25 -11.99 -0.16
N VAL A 82 2.24 -11.88 -1.06
CA VAL A 82 2.03 -11.30 -2.40
C VAL A 82 1.14 -12.20 -3.25
N GLY A 83 1.30 -13.51 -3.16
CA GLY A 83 0.46 -14.48 -3.85
C GLY A 83 -1.01 -14.33 -3.47
N PHE A 84 -1.29 -14.27 -2.16
CA PHE A 84 -2.63 -14.03 -1.65
C PHE A 84 -3.18 -12.69 -2.13
N SER A 85 -2.43 -11.60 -1.96
CA SER A 85 -2.88 -10.25 -2.36
C SER A 85 -3.21 -10.16 -3.85
N ARG A 86 -2.44 -10.83 -4.72
CA ARG A 86 -2.75 -10.94 -6.15
C ARG A 86 -4.02 -11.74 -6.42
N ALA A 87 -4.22 -12.85 -5.72
CA ALA A 87 -5.42 -13.67 -5.88
C ALA A 87 -6.68 -12.94 -5.40
N ALA A 88 -6.55 -12.11 -4.35
CA ALA A 88 -7.65 -11.29 -3.86
C ALA A 88 -7.91 -10.08 -4.77
N GLY A 89 -6.89 -9.45 -5.32
CA GLY A 89 -6.98 -8.33 -6.26
C GLY A 89 -7.42 -6.99 -5.65
N SER A 90 -8.07 -7.00 -4.49
CA SER A 90 -8.47 -5.80 -3.76
C SER A 90 -8.63 -6.06 -2.27
N GLY A 91 -8.61 -4.98 -1.50
CA GLY A 91 -8.90 -5.01 -0.07
C GLY A 91 -9.05 -3.60 0.48
N ARG A 92 -9.18 -3.54 1.80
CA ARG A 92 -9.19 -2.30 2.58
C ARG A 92 -8.13 -2.38 3.66
N GLU A 93 -7.52 -1.25 3.98
CA GLU A 93 -6.57 -1.12 5.06
C GLU A 93 -6.94 0.01 6.02
N THR A 94 -6.52 -0.15 7.27
CA THR A 94 -6.36 0.94 8.22
C THR A 94 -4.95 0.92 8.75
N PHE A 95 -4.41 2.08 9.11
CA PHE A 95 -3.13 2.13 9.80
C PHE A 95 -3.13 3.15 10.93
N THR A 96 -2.22 2.92 11.88
CA THR A 96 -1.82 3.88 12.91
C THR A 96 -0.30 3.92 12.98
N ALA A 97 0.25 5.06 13.36
CA ALA A 97 1.68 5.22 13.56
C ALA A 97 1.99 5.90 14.90
N SER A 98 3.20 5.68 15.38
CA SER A 98 3.68 6.17 16.69
C SER A 98 3.78 7.70 16.78
N ASP A 99 3.78 8.40 15.65
CA ASP A 99 3.72 9.86 15.58
C ASP A 99 2.30 10.43 15.73
N GLY A 100 1.30 9.56 15.94
CA GLY A 100 -0.11 9.91 16.08
C GLY A 100 -0.87 9.99 14.77
N SER A 101 -0.20 9.77 13.62
CA SER A 101 -0.91 9.67 12.35
C SER A 101 -1.71 8.37 12.23
N SER A 102 -2.79 8.42 11.47
CA SER A 102 -3.65 7.28 11.20
C SER A 102 -4.34 7.44 9.85
N GLY A 103 -4.87 6.36 9.30
CA GLY A 103 -5.60 6.45 8.05
C GLY A 103 -6.36 5.19 7.69
N GLN A 104 -7.11 5.30 6.60
CA GLN A 104 -7.83 4.20 5.98
C GLN A 104 -7.78 4.34 4.47
N ALA A 105 -7.74 3.21 3.76
CA ALA A 105 -7.76 3.20 2.31
C ALA A 105 -8.42 1.95 1.74
N ASP A 106 -9.13 2.12 0.63
CA ASP A 106 -9.46 1.05 -0.30
C ASP A 106 -8.32 0.91 -1.30
N PHE A 107 -7.96 -0.32 -1.66
CA PHE A 107 -6.90 -0.58 -2.64
C PHE A 107 -7.26 -1.68 -3.63
N VAL A 108 -6.71 -1.53 -4.83
CA VAL A 108 -6.61 -2.55 -5.89
C VAL A 108 -5.14 -2.98 -5.95
N PHE A 109 -4.92 -4.29 -5.98
CA PHE A 109 -3.60 -4.91 -6.04
C PHE A 109 -3.45 -5.68 -7.36
N GLY A 110 -2.28 -5.60 -8.00
CA GLY A 110 -2.02 -6.30 -9.26
C GLY A 110 -1.41 -5.39 -10.32
N ASP A 111 -1.84 -5.54 -11.57
CA ASP A 111 -1.18 -4.92 -12.73
C ASP A 111 -1.52 -3.43 -12.91
N ALA A 112 -2.67 -2.99 -12.39
CA ALA A 112 -3.09 -1.60 -12.37
C ALA A 112 -3.43 -1.19 -10.93
N PRO A 113 -2.42 -1.12 -10.03
CA PRO A 113 -2.68 -0.85 -8.63
C PRO A 113 -3.22 0.56 -8.45
N ALA A 114 -4.24 0.68 -7.60
CA ALA A 114 -4.87 1.95 -7.26
C ALA A 114 -5.21 1.97 -5.78
N MET A 115 -5.25 3.15 -5.17
CA MET A 115 -5.59 3.33 -3.77
C MET A 115 -6.33 4.64 -3.56
N ALA A 116 -7.38 4.63 -2.75
CA ALA A 116 -8.07 5.85 -2.34
C ALA A 116 -8.42 5.80 -0.86
N GLY A 117 -8.25 6.92 -0.18
CA GLY A 117 -8.37 6.91 1.26
C GLY A 117 -8.20 8.28 1.89
N THR A 118 -7.97 8.25 3.20
CA THR A 118 -7.71 9.44 4.01
C THR A 118 -6.63 9.14 5.03
N VAL A 119 -5.71 10.07 5.19
CA VAL A 119 -4.73 10.11 6.27
C VAL A 119 -5.06 11.29 7.18
N THR A 120 -5.03 11.08 8.48
CA THR A 120 -5.16 12.11 9.50
C THR A 120 -3.85 12.20 10.29
N GLY A 121 -3.27 13.39 10.31
CA GLY A 121 -2.08 13.71 11.11
C GLY A 121 -2.29 14.96 11.96
N ALA A 122 -1.21 15.51 12.51
CA ALA A 122 -1.25 16.70 13.37
C ALA A 122 -1.84 17.93 12.65
N ASP A 123 -1.62 18.05 11.34
CA ASP A 123 -2.07 19.18 10.52
C ASP A 123 -3.50 19.00 9.97
N GLY A 124 -4.18 17.91 10.33
CA GLY A 124 -5.54 17.59 9.88
C GLY A 124 -5.60 16.39 8.93
N SER A 125 -6.73 16.26 8.23
CA SER A 125 -7.00 15.13 7.34
C SER A 125 -6.74 15.49 5.87
N THR A 126 -6.04 14.59 5.17
CA THR A 126 -5.79 14.64 3.73
C THR A 126 -6.45 13.43 3.06
N SER A 127 -7.39 13.68 2.15
CA SER A 127 -7.91 12.64 1.26
C SER A 127 -6.99 12.47 0.05
N PHE A 128 -6.93 11.25 -0.48
CA PHE A 128 -6.10 10.95 -1.64
C PHE A 128 -6.79 9.96 -2.59
N VAL A 129 -6.45 10.06 -3.88
CA VAL A 129 -6.71 9.06 -4.92
C VAL A 129 -5.44 8.87 -5.73
N LEU A 130 -4.91 7.67 -5.71
CA LEU A 130 -3.63 7.30 -6.31
C LEU A 130 -3.89 6.16 -7.29
N THR A 131 -3.45 6.34 -8.52
CA THR A 131 -3.66 5.39 -9.62
C THR A 131 -2.35 5.25 -10.40
N PRO A 132 -2.25 4.32 -11.37
CA PRO A 132 -1.05 4.20 -12.20
C PRO A 132 -0.74 5.50 -12.96
N ASP A 133 -1.76 6.30 -13.29
CA ASP A 133 -1.60 7.44 -14.20
C ASP A 133 -1.76 8.80 -13.50
N ALA A 134 -2.48 8.86 -12.39
CA ALA A 134 -2.76 10.10 -11.68
C ALA A 134 -2.61 9.97 -10.17
N ALA A 135 -2.23 11.09 -9.55
CA ALA A 135 -2.23 11.25 -8.10
C ALA A 135 -3.00 12.51 -7.74
N TRP A 136 -3.97 12.37 -6.86
CA TRP A 136 -4.80 13.46 -6.36
C TRP A 136 -4.72 13.45 -4.85
N ILE A 137 -4.48 14.62 -4.26
CA ILE A 137 -4.57 14.81 -2.81
C ILE A 137 -5.37 16.07 -2.51
N THR A 138 -6.01 16.13 -1.35
CA THR A 138 -6.64 17.36 -0.89
C THR A 138 -5.62 18.25 -0.20
N ILE A 139 -5.52 19.51 -0.63
CA ILE A 139 -4.75 20.54 0.05
C ILE A 139 -5.71 21.67 0.40
N ASP A 140 -5.80 22.01 1.69
CA ASP A 140 -6.80 22.95 2.22
C ASP A 140 -8.24 22.56 1.85
N GLY A 141 -8.52 21.24 1.82
CA GLY A 141 -9.83 20.68 1.46
C GLY A 141 -10.15 20.69 -0.04
N VAL A 142 -9.22 21.12 -0.90
CA VAL A 142 -9.41 21.18 -2.36
C VAL A 142 -8.57 20.09 -3.03
N TRP A 143 -9.17 19.35 -3.96
CA TRP A 143 -8.46 18.35 -4.77
C TRP A 143 -7.41 19.00 -5.67
N VAL A 144 -6.18 18.49 -5.60
CA VAL A 144 -5.05 18.92 -6.41
C VAL A 144 -4.50 17.71 -7.14
N GLU A 145 -4.53 17.78 -8.48
CA GLU A 145 -3.84 16.82 -9.34
C GLU A 145 -2.33 17.02 -9.29
N GLY A 146 -1.61 15.90 -9.19
CA GLY A 146 -0.18 15.85 -9.07
C GLY A 146 0.55 15.95 -10.39
N ASP A 147 1.54 16.85 -10.43
CA ASP A 147 2.54 16.97 -11.49
C ASP A 147 3.88 17.27 -10.83
N ALA A 148 4.77 16.28 -10.77
CA ALA A 148 6.08 16.39 -10.13
C ALA A 148 7.03 17.38 -10.84
N SER A 149 6.72 17.77 -12.09
CA SER A 149 7.49 18.74 -12.87
C SER A 149 6.93 20.16 -12.79
N SER A 150 5.76 20.33 -12.16
CA SER A 150 5.08 21.60 -12.02
C SER A 150 5.88 22.59 -11.18
N THR A 151 5.80 23.87 -11.52
CA THR A 151 6.31 24.97 -10.69
C THR A 151 5.33 25.42 -9.61
N ASP A 152 4.05 24.99 -9.69
CA ASP A 152 3.09 25.10 -8.59
C ASP A 152 3.47 24.09 -7.48
N PRO A 153 3.83 24.56 -6.26
CA PRO A 153 4.24 23.69 -5.17
C PRO A 153 3.19 22.65 -4.77
N LYS A 154 1.90 22.97 -4.89
CA LYS A 154 0.80 22.06 -4.51
C LYS A 154 0.73 20.87 -5.47
N ARG A 155 0.83 21.14 -6.77
CA ARG A 155 0.87 20.11 -7.82
C ARG A 155 2.15 19.29 -7.74
N MET A 156 3.29 19.93 -7.49
CA MET A 156 4.58 19.25 -7.32
C MET A 156 4.56 18.27 -6.14
N LEU A 157 3.98 18.69 -5.01
CA LEU A 157 3.81 17.84 -3.83
C LEU A 157 2.93 16.61 -4.16
N ALA A 158 1.75 16.85 -4.72
CA ALA A 158 0.83 15.78 -5.12
C ALA A 158 1.48 14.81 -6.13
N GLY A 159 2.28 15.32 -7.07
CA GLY A 159 3.01 14.52 -8.04
C GLY A 159 4.10 13.66 -7.40
N THR A 160 4.85 14.21 -6.44
CA THR A 160 5.86 13.48 -5.66
C THR A 160 5.24 12.34 -4.86
N VAL A 161 4.10 12.59 -4.20
CA VAL A 161 3.33 11.54 -3.50
C VAL A 161 2.93 10.43 -4.47
N GLY A 162 2.45 10.80 -5.67
CA GLY A 162 2.12 9.84 -6.72
C GLY A 162 3.29 8.99 -7.19
N GLN A 163 4.50 9.54 -7.29
CA GLN A 163 5.69 8.77 -7.66
C GLN A 163 6.09 7.78 -6.56
N ALA A 164 6.10 8.23 -5.31
CA ALA A 164 6.37 7.37 -4.16
C ALA A 164 5.36 6.22 -4.09
N TYR A 165 4.06 6.52 -4.21
CA TYR A 165 3.00 5.52 -4.25
C TYR A 165 3.26 4.42 -5.28
N ARG A 166 3.55 4.78 -6.53
CA ARG A 166 3.76 3.78 -7.60
C ARG A 166 4.91 2.84 -7.29
N ALA A 167 5.98 3.34 -6.68
CA ALA A 167 7.11 2.50 -6.27
C ALA A 167 6.71 1.49 -5.20
N PHE A 168 5.87 1.88 -4.23
CA PHE A 168 5.40 1.00 -3.15
C PHE A 168 4.21 0.12 -3.54
N ALA A 169 3.41 0.55 -4.51
CA ALA A 169 2.27 -0.18 -5.02
C ALA A 169 2.69 -1.35 -5.94
N ASP A 170 3.94 -1.32 -6.45
CA ASP A 170 4.52 -2.46 -7.13
C ASP A 170 4.68 -3.64 -6.15
N PRO A 171 4.10 -4.81 -6.42
CA PRO A 171 4.19 -5.97 -5.53
C PRO A 171 5.62 -6.42 -5.21
N SER A 172 6.60 -6.10 -6.07
CA SER A 172 8.01 -6.35 -5.80
C SER A 172 8.54 -5.57 -4.59
N ALA A 173 7.93 -4.43 -4.22
CA ALA A 173 8.28 -3.69 -3.03
C ALA A 173 7.91 -4.47 -1.76
N THR A 174 6.69 -5.01 -1.68
CA THR A 174 6.29 -5.92 -0.58
C THR A 174 7.21 -7.13 -0.50
N THR A 175 7.52 -7.75 -1.65
CA THR A 175 8.47 -8.86 -1.71
C THR A 175 9.83 -8.46 -1.15
N ALA A 176 10.38 -7.32 -1.59
CA ALA A 176 11.69 -6.84 -1.19
C ALA A 176 11.77 -6.56 0.32
N VAL A 177 10.70 -6.01 0.92
CA VAL A 177 10.66 -5.74 2.36
C VAL A 177 10.61 -7.04 3.17
N ILE A 178 9.68 -7.94 2.88
CA ILE A 178 9.49 -9.15 3.69
C ILE A 178 10.69 -10.12 3.53
N SER A 179 11.22 -10.24 2.32
CA SER A 179 12.36 -11.13 2.04
C SER A 179 13.71 -10.57 2.49
N ALA A 180 13.80 -9.28 2.85
CA ALA A 180 15.03 -8.71 3.40
C ALA A 180 15.37 -9.28 4.78
N SER A 181 14.37 -9.71 5.54
CA SER A 181 14.60 -10.59 6.69
C SER A 181 14.70 -12.04 6.23
N ALA A 182 15.86 -12.65 6.43
CA ALA A 182 16.12 -14.01 5.94
C ALA A 182 15.21 -15.06 6.60
N SER A 183 14.88 -14.87 7.88
CA SER A 183 14.11 -15.84 8.66
C SER A 183 13.10 -15.16 9.58
N TRP A 184 11.96 -15.84 9.71
CA TRP A 184 10.82 -15.44 10.50
C TRP A 184 10.42 -16.59 11.40
N THR A 185 9.95 -16.27 12.61
CA THR A 185 9.44 -17.25 13.57
C THR A 185 7.96 -17.02 13.86
N VAL A 186 7.17 -18.08 13.69
CA VAL A 186 5.78 -18.13 14.16
C VAL A 186 5.78 -18.19 15.68
N GLN A 187 5.13 -17.22 16.31
CA GLN A 187 5.10 -17.10 17.76
C GLN A 187 4.20 -18.17 18.39
N THR A 188 4.38 -18.39 19.70
CA THR A 188 3.74 -19.50 20.41
C THR A 188 2.21 -19.41 20.40
N ASP A 189 1.70 -18.20 20.59
CA ASP A 189 0.27 -17.92 20.69
C ASP A 189 -0.22 -17.19 19.43
N GLN A 190 -1.49 -17.38 19.11
CA GLN A 190 -2.20 -16.52 18.18
C GLN A 190 -2.62 -15.24 18.89
N ASP A 191 -2.50 -14.12 18.19
CA ASP A 191 -3.11 -12.86 18.61
C ASP A 191 -4.57 -12.84 18.14
N VAL A 192 -5.46 -12.20 18.89
CA VAL A 192 -6.82 -11.87 18.43
C VAL A 192 -6.81 -10.41 18.01
N LEU A 193 -6.92 -10.17 16.70
CA LEU A 193 -6.95 -8.82 16.14
C LEU A 193 -8.40 -8.37 15.99
N THR A 194 -8.73 -7.19 16.53
CA THR A 194 -9.99 -6.52 16.23
C THR A 194 -9.82 -5.70 14.95
N LEU A 195 -10.49 -6.11 13.88
CA LEU A 195 -10.51 -5.39 12.62
C LEU A 195 -11.47 -4.18 12.71
N PRO A 196 -11.37 -3.20 11.79
CA PRO A 196 -12.20 -1.98 11.82
C PRO A 196 -13.71 -2.20 11.67
N ASP A 197 -14.14 -3.38 11.27
CA ASP A 197 -15.55 -3.80 11.22
C ASP A 197 -16.00 -4.52 12.50
N ASP A 198 -15.24 -4.36 13.59
CA ASP A 198 -15.40 -5.01 14.90
C ASP A 198 -15.28 -6.56 14.86
N THR A 199 -14.81 -7.12 13.73
CA THR A 199 -14.55 -8.55 13.65
C THR A 199 -13.29 -8.91 14.42
N GLU A 200 -13.40 -9.88 15.33
CA GLU A 200 -12.24 -10.50 15.98
C GLU A 200 -11.69 -11.64 15.13
N VAL A 201 -10.41 -11.54 14.76
CA VAL A 201 -9.74 -12.52 13.91
C VAL A 201 -8.53 -13.10 14.64
N PRO A 202 -8.53 -14.41 14.95
CA PRO A 202 -7.34 -15.07 15.45
C PRO A 202 -6.29 -15.21 14.34
N ALA A 203 -5.07 -14.78 14.63
CA ALA A 203 -3.97 -14.75 13.66
C ALA A 203 -2.65 -15.19 14.28
N TRP A 204 -1.89 -15.97 13.51
CA TRP A 204 -0.51 -16.28 13.82
C TRP A 204 0.35 -15.04 13.65
N ARG A 205 1.10 -14.70 14.71
CA ARG A 205 2.13 -13.66 14.66
C ARG A 205 3.41 -14.25 14.11
N LEU A 206 3.87 -13.79 12.94
CA LEU A 206 5.19 -14.12 12.40
C LEU A 206 6.10 -12.91 12.62
N GLN A 207 7.21 -13.12 13.30
CA GLN A 207 8.15 -12.04 13.65
C GLN A 207 9.49 -12.27 12.96
N SER A 208 10.07 -11.19 12.43
CA SER A 208 11.43 -11.21 11.87
C SER A 208 12.43 -11.53 12.98
N ASP A 209 13.32 -12.49 12.76
CA ASP A 209 14.24 -12.96 13.81
C ASP A 209 15.35 -11.96 14.14
N ALA A 210 15.64 -11.03 13.22
CA ALA A 210 16.64 -10.00 13.38
C ALA A 210 16.25 -8.71 12.65
N ALA A 211 16.85 -7.60 13.07
CA ALA A 211 16.80 -6.34 12.33
C ALA A 211 17.45 -6.48 10.94
N PHE A 212 16.94 -5.72 9.98
CA PHE A 212 17.39 -5.76 8.58
C PHE A 212 17.23 -4.39 7.92
N THR A 213 17.76 -4.24 6.70
CA THR A 213 17.58 -3.03 5.90
C THR A 213 16.77 -3.35 4.65
N ALA A 214 15.75 -2.55 4.37
CA ALA A 214 14.92 -2.70 3.18
C ALA A 214 14.53 -1.34 2.63
N VAL A 215 14.60 -1.16 1.31
CA VAL A 215 14.11 0.05 0.60
C VAL A 215 14.67 1.36 1.20
N GLY A 216 15.92 1.33 1.69
CA GLY A 216 16.59 2.50 2.29
C GLY A 216 16.20 2.81 3.74
N ALA A 217 15.42 1.95 4.40
CA ALA A 217 15.08 2.05 5.82
C ALA A 217 15.75 0.95 6.64
N ASP A 218 16.19 1.29 7.85
CA ASP A 218 16.61 0.31 8.84
C ASP A 218 15.36 -0.17 9.60
N VAL A 219 15.02 -1.45 9.48
CA VAL A 219 13.88 -2.08 10.14
C VAL A 219 14.37 -2.78 11.40
N GLN A 220 13.97 -2.27 12.56
CA GLN A 220 14.37 -2.82 13.86
C GLN A 220 13.52 -4.03 14.24
N GLU A 221 12.24 -3.99 13.89
CA GLU A 221 11.28 -5.04 14.17
C GLU A 221 10.22 -5.06 13.07
N MET A 222 9.84 -6.25 12.62
CA MET A 222 8.69 -6.43 11.75
C MET A 222 7.90 -7.67 12.15
N VAL A 223 6.58 -7.53 12.07
CA VAL A 223 5.60 -8.56 12.37
C VAL A 223 4.61 -8.63 11.22
N VAL A 224 4.28 -9.84 10.79
CA VAL A 224 3.20 -10.12 9.83
C VAL A 224 2.18 -11.02 10.54
N TRP A 225 0.90 -10.67 10.46
CA TRP A 225 -0.17 -11.51 10.98
C TRP A 225 -0.91 -12.21 9.86
N LEU A 226 -0.96 -13.55 9.94
CA LEU A 226 -1.69 -14.41 9.02
C LEU A 226 -2.74 -15.23 9.78
N THR A 227 -3.97 -15.30 9.26
CA THR A 227 -4.95 -16.27 9.80
C THR A 227 -4.48 -17.71 9.58
N SER A 228 -5.13 -18.69 10.21
CA SER A 228 -4.86 -20.12 9.93
C SER A 228 -5.10 -20.54 8.47
N ALA A 229 -5.76 -19.70 7.68
CA ALA A 229 -5.96 -19.89 6.24
C ALA A 229 -5.01 -19.02 5.40
N HIS A 230 -3.91 -18.53 5.99
CA HIS A 230 -2.88 -17.69 5.36
C HIS A 230 -3.37 -16.35 4.80
N VAL A 231 -4.55 -15.88 5.22
CA VAL A 231 -5.04 -14.54 4.88
C VAL A 231 -4.22 -13.51 5.67
N PRO A 232 -3.54 -12.55 5.02
CA PRO A 232 -2.87 -11.45 5.70
C PRO A 232 -3.89 -10.51 6.31
N VAL A 233 -3.76 -10.28 7.62
CA VAL A 233 -4.70 -9.45 8.39
C VAL A 233 -4.01 -8.28 9.07
N GLY A 234 -2.68 -8.25 9.07
CA GLY A 234 -1.95 -7.06 9.47
C GLY A 234 -0.44 -7.16 9.28
N VAL A 235 0.20 -6.02 9.46
CA VAL A 235 1.65 -5.88 9.54
C VAL A 235 1.99 -4.80 10.56
N GLN A 236 3.04 -5.00 11.34
CA GLN A 236 3.64 -3.97 12.16
C GLN A 236 5.11 -3.87 11.79
N ALA A 237 5.61 -2.65 11.68
CA ALA A 237 7.02 -2.41 11.44
C ALA A 237 7.50 -1.21 12.26
N THR A 238 8.62 -1.37 12.94
CA THR A 238 9.40 -0.27 13.50
C THR A 238 10.60 -0.04 12.60
N ALA A 239 10.63 1.10 11.93
CA ALA A 239 11.67 1.44 10.98
C ALA A 239 12.22 2.85 11.20
N SER A 240 13.46 3.08 10.76
CA SER A 240 14.15 4.36 10.84
C SER A 240 14.65 4.81 9.47
N VAL A 241 14.44 6.08 9.14
CA VAL A 241 14.98 6.74 7.95
C VAL A 241 15.59 8.07 8.38
N GLY A 242 16.85 8.31 8.05
CA GLY A 242 17.55 9.54 8.42
C GLY A 242 17.61 9.78 9.94
N GLY A 243 17.58 8.70 10.75
CA GLY A 243 17.59 8.76 12.21
C GLY A 243 16.22 9.03 12.86
N ILE A 244 15.15 9.18 12.07
CA ILE A 244 13.78 9.31 12.57
C ILE A 244 13.15 7.92 12.58
N GLN A 245 12.78 7.45 13.77
CA GLN A 245 12.12 6.17 13.97
C GLN A 245 10.60 6.33 14.02
N THR A 246 9.88 5.39 13.41
CA THR A 246 8.43 5.32 13.46
C THR A 246 7.98 3.87 13.51
N THR A 247 7.03 3.57 14.38
CA THR A 247 6.31 2.29 14.38
C THR A 247 4.98 2.48 13.69
N THR A 248 4.69 1.66 12.68
CA THR A 248 3.40 1.65 11.98
C THR A 248 2.75 0.29 12.19
N VAL A 249 1.44 0.29 12.44
CA VAL A 249 0.60 -0.92 12.47
C VAL A 249 -0.46 -0.74 11.38
N GLN A 250 -0.59 -1.72 10.49
CA GLN A 250 -1.63 -1.77 9.47
C GLN A 250 -2.47 -3.03 9.68
N HIS A 251 -3.77 -2.91 9.47
CA HIS A 251 -4.71 -4.03 9.41
C HIS A 251 -5.35 -4.09 8.03
N TYR A 252 -5.51 -5.31 7.51
CA TYR A 252 -6.10 -5.57 6.21
C TYR A 252 -7.39 -6.37 6.35
N TYR A 253 -8.41 -5.99 5.58
CA TYR A 253 -9.74 -6.57 5.66
C TYR A 253 -10.52 -6.40 4.35
N GLY A 254 -11.68 -7.03 4.24
CA GLY A 254 -12.52 -6.93 3.05
C GLY A 254 -11.90 -7.49 1.76
N TRP A 255 -10.91 -8.38 1.87
CA TRP A 255 -10.20 -8.98 0.73
C TRP A 255 -11.13 -9.55 -0.33
N GLY A 256 -10.84 -9.26 -1.60
CA GLY A 256 -11.61 -9.74 -2.74
C GLY A 256 -12.94 -9.02 -2.98
N THR A 257 -13.32 -8.08 -2.10
CA THR A 257 -14.49 -7.24 -2.34
C THR A 257 -14.17 -6.24 -3.44
N PRO A 258 -14.95 -6.16 -4.54
CA PRO A 258 -14.70 -5.17 -5.57
C PRO A 258 -14.74 -3.75 -5.01
N VAL A 259 -13.69 -2.98 -5.30
CA VAL A 259 -13.61 -1.55 -4.96
C VAL A 259 -13.54 -0.71 -6.23
N ALA A 260 -14.25 0.40 -6.26
CA ALA A 260 -14.21 1.35 -7.36
C ALA A 260 -13.41 2.58 -6.94
N ILE A 261 -12.24 2.78 -7.55
CA ILE A 261 -11.38 3.94 -7.29
C ILE A 261 -11.53 4.92 -8.45
N THR A 262 -12.20 6.03 -8.19
CA THR A 262 -12.49 7.06 -9.20
C THR A 262 -11.66 8.31 -8.93
N THR A 263 -11.04 8.86 -9.96
CA THR A 263 -10.35 10.15 -9.85
C THR A 263 -11.36 11.28 -9.64
N PRO A 264 -11.02 12.30 -8.81
CA PRO A 264 -11.83 13.50 -8.70
C PRO A 264 -11.99 14.22 -10.05
N GLN A 265 -13.06 15.00 -10.19
CA GLN A 265 -13.17 15.97 -11.28
C GLN A 265 -12.61 17.33 -10.82
N PRO A 266 -11.86 18.02 -11.69
CA PRO A 266 -11.33 19.36 -11.40
C PRO A 266 -12.42 20.44 -11.32
#